data_AF-A0A518HYI0-F1
#
_entry.id   AF-A0A518HYI0-F1
#
_cell.length_a   1.000
_cell.length_b   1.000
_cell.length_c   1.000
_cell.angle_alpha   90.00
_cell.angle_beta   90.00
_cell.angle_gamma   90.00
#
_symmetry.space_group_name_H-M   'P 1'
#
loop_
_entity.id
_entity.type
_entity.pdbx_description
1 polymer ?
#
loop_
_entity_poly.entity_id
_entity_poly.type
_entity_poly.pdbx_seq_one_letter_code
_entity_poly.pdbx_strand_id
1 'polypeptide(L)'
;MRFRYSVRFLFYATAVFAVLALGLRHWMDQTTFEDIAAELNRANAKPNVWDHWNADTFLEDQVKVEHLSGEIPCVGLHFDKIKSQPTLIAASRVTQATELVIRDIDSSLSVSGCDFSHLTDLHLGGATEKQITEWLDATGRLKELSLAFKNEMSQTDYSRIAAIKSLTVLRLSNVKLSPGDLSDLRRLPRLTHISFYSCEIEDAVFAELASFPALNSLELYGKTCDDHTVRQLRDLSRIHSIDLTSSRVTDRGVKILSEMTHLKHLSLYDCQEITSRCVPDLSEMRFLDWLNVLKSAIEKDETLNQNPPTQLAEWIM
;
A
#
# COMPACT_ATOMS: atom_id res chain seq x y z
N MET A 1 18.93 -36.00 -23.89
CA MET A 1 20.07 -35.21 -24.41
C MET A 1 19.50 -33.86 -24.86
N ARG A 2 19.65 -32.70 -24.18
CA ARG A 2 20.87 -31.89 -23.88
C ARG A 2 21.76 -31.81 -25.15
N PHE A 3 22.08 -30.68 -25.80
CA PHE A 3 22.34 -29.26 -25.45
C PHE A 3 22.43 -28.47 -26.81
N ARG A 4 22.05 -27.18 -27.01
CA ARG A 4 22.78 -25.90 -26.77
C ARG A 4 21.96 -24.77 -27.45
N TYR A 5 21.39 -23.80 -26.74
CA TYR A 5 21.88 -22.43 -26.45
C TYR A 5 22.48 -21.65 -27.65
N SER A 6 21.81 -20.58 -28.09
CA SER A 6 22.28 -19.60 -29.08
C SER A 6 21.65 -18.21 -28.85
N VAL A 7 22.53 -17.23 -28.57
CA VAL A 7 22.45 -15.77 -28.83
C VAL A 7 21.33 -14.96 -28.15
N ARG A 8 21.55 -14.43 -26.94
CA ARG A 8 22.03 -13.05 -26.64
C ARG A 8 21.27 -11.91 -27.35
N PHE A 9 20.48 -11.21 -26.54
CA PHE A 9 20.48 -9.75 -26.40
C PHE A 9 20.38 -8.93 -27.69
N LEU A 10 19.17 -8.58 -28.10
CA LEU A 10 18.91 -7.30 -28.78
C LEU A 10 17.40 -7.01 -28.76
N PHE A 11 17.04 -5.77 -28.41
CA PHE A 11 15.70 -5.16 -28.32
C PHE A 11 14.93 -5.25 -26.99
N TYR A 12 15.61 -4.87 -25.91
CA TYR A 12 15.02 -4.25 -24.71
C TYR A 12 15.16 -2.71 -24.83
N ALA A 13 14.51 -2.04 -25.80
CA ALA A 13 14.72 -0.58 -25.95
C ALA A 13 13.70 0.23 -26.79
N THR A 14 12.53 -0.29 -27.20
CA THR A 14 11.64 0.47 -28.11
C THR A 14 10.25 0.78 -27.57
N ALA A 15 9.84 0.24 -26.41
CA ALA A 15 8.49 0.49 -25.88
C ALA A 15 8.40 1.53 -24.75
N VAL A 16 9.50 1.88 -24.05
CA VAL A 16 9.53 3.15 -23.27
C VAL A 16 9.46 4.35 -24.24
N PHE A 17 10.04 4.23 -25.43
CA PHE A 17 9.93 5.26 -26.47
C PHE A 17 8.58 5.24 -27.20
N ALA A 18 7.90 4.09 -27.27
CA ALA A 18 6.59 4.03 -27.88
C ALA A 18 5.44 4.42 -26.94
N VAL A 19 5.52 4.33 -25.61
CA VAL A 19 4.41 4.82 -24.75
C VAL A 19 4.33 6.36 -24.68
N LEU A 20 5.44 7.08 -24.93
CA LEU A 20 5.40 8.52 -25.26
C LEU A 20 4.86 8.81 -26.68
N ALA A 21 4.77 7.82 -27.57
CA ALA A 21 4.30 7.99 -28.96
C ALA A 21 2.97 7.26 -29.30
N LEU A 22 2.53 6.28 -28.51
CA LEU A 22 1.39 5.38 -28.75
C LEU A 22 0.13 5.77 -27.99
N GLY A 23 0.20 6.72 -27.06
CA GLY A 23 -1.02 7.40 -26.58
C GLY A 23 -1.83 8.06 -27.71
N LEU A 24 -1.25 8.18 -28.91
CA LEU A 24 -1.79 8.94 -30.04
C LEU A 24 -2.03 8.12 -31.32
N ARG A 25 -1.98 6.77 -31.29
CA ARG A 25 -2.14 5.98 -32.53
C ARG A 25 -3.54 6.11 -33.18
N HIS A 26 -4.54 6.60 -32.46
CA HIS A 26 -5.87 6.94 -33.01
C HIS A 26 -6.05 8.43 -33.32
N TRP A 27 -5.02 9.26 -33.16
CA TRP A 27 -5.07 10.72 -33.25
C TRP A 27 -4.13 11.34 -34.30
N MET A 28 -3.31 10.54 -35.00
CA MET A 28 -2.32 11.03 -35.98
C MET A 28 -2.55 10.44 -37.37
N ASP A 29 -2.45 11.29 -38.40
CA ASP A 29 -2.46 10.81 -39.78
C ASP A 29 -1.15 10.07 -40.13
N GLN A 30 -1.22 9.25 -41.17
CA GLN A 30 -0.16 8.34 -41.57
C GLN A 30 1.12 9.07 -42.00
N THR A 31 0.99 10.31 -42.49
CA THR A 31 2.11 11.15 -42.93
C THR A 31 2.88 11.70 -41.74
N THR A 32 2.19 12.11 -40.68
CA THR A 32 2.78 12.61 -39.43
C THR A 32 3.59 11.51 -38.70
N PHE A 33 3.10 10.26 -38.75
CA PHE A 33 3.83 9.10 -38.21
C PHE A 33 5.12 8.81 -38.99
N GLU A 34 5.06 8.89 -40.32
CA GLU A 34 6.21 8.65 -41.19
C GLU A 34 7.27 9.77 -41.07
N ASP A 35 6.85 11.02 -40.83
CA ASP A 35 7.74 12.16 -40.56
C ASP A 35 8.51 12.02 -39.24
N ILE A 36 7.86 11.58 -38.15
CA ILE A 36 8.53 11.34 -36.85
C ILE A 36 9.54 10.18 -36.96
N ALA A 37 9.19 9.12 -37.70
CA ALA A 37 10.09 8.01 -37.98
C ALA A 37 11.28 8.44 -38.86
N ALA A 38 11.07 9.39 -39.79
CA ALA A 38 12.13 9.96 -40.61
C ALA A 38 13.04 10.92 -39.82
N GLU A 39 12.50 11.69 -38.87
CA GLU A 39 13.26 12.61 -38.01
C GLU A 39 14.16 11.85 -37.02
N LEU A 40 13.69 10.72 -36.47
CA LEU A 40 14.49 9.80 -35.67
C LEU A 40 15.66 9.19 -36.46
N ASN A 41 15.48 8.99 -37.77
CA ASN A 41 16.53 8.55 -38.68
C ASN A 41 17.48 9.69 -39.09
N ARG A 42 17.00 10.93 -39.28
CA ARG A 42 17.85 12.12 -39.56
C ARG A 42 18.70 12.53 -38.37
N ALA A 43 18.20 12.35 -37.15
CA ALA A 43 18.90 12.69 -35.91
C ALA A 43 20.18 11.86 -35.67
N ASN A 44 20.49 10.88 -36.55
CA ASN A 44 21.65 10.01 -36.42
C ASN A 44 22.73 10.16 -37.52
N ALA A 45 22.86 11.33 -38.13
CA ALA A 45 24.11 11.75 -38.77
C ALA A 45 24.96 12.56 -37.77
N LYS A 46 25.89 11.87 -37.08
CA LYS A 46 26.89 12.29 -36.07
C LYS A 46 27.55 13.69 -36.31
N PRO A 47 28.21 14.36 -35.31
CA PRO A 47 28.88 13.76 -34.12
C PRO A 47 28.87 14.58 -32.78
N ASN A 48 29.01 13.90 -31.62
CA ASN A 48 29.60 14.42 -30.35
C ASN A 48 28.71 14.95 -29.18
N VAL A 49 27.51 14.40 -28.89
CA VAL A 49 26.89 14.59 -27.54
C VAL A 49 26.40 13.27 -26.91
N TRP A 50 26.69 12.13 -27.55
CA TRP A 50 26.22 10.82 -27.08
C TRP A 50 27.25 10.06 -26.23
N ASP A 51 28.41 10.66 -25.94
CA ASP A 51 29.53 9.96 -25.27
C ASP A 51 29.30 9.64 -23.78
N HIS A 52 28.13 9.95 -23.22
CA HIS A 52 27.72 9.49 -21.87
C HIS A 52 26.31 8.90 -21.82
N TRP A 53 25.68 8.61 -22.97
CA TRP A 53 24.39 7.91 -22.97
C TRP A 53 24.63 6.41 -22.97
N ASN A 54 24.68 5.82 -21.77
CA ASN A 54 24.74 4.38 -21.61
C ASN A 54 23.32 3.82 -21.45
N ALA A 55 22.95 2.82 -22.24
CA ALA A 55 21.67 2.12 -22.09
C ALA A 55 21.59 1.33 -20.78
N ASP A 56 22.72 1.15 -20.08
CA ASP A 56 22.77 0.56 -18.74
C ASP A 56 22.15 1.46 -17.65
N THR A 57 22.10 2.80 -17.84
CA THR A 57 21.57 3.73 -16.81
C THR A 57 20.05 3.80 -16.74
N PHE A 58 19.33 3.20 -17.70
CA PHE A 58 17.86 3.14 -17.70
C PHE A 58 17.31 1.81 -17.14
N LEU A 59 18.18 0.86 -16.81
CA LEU A 59 17.81 -0.46 -16.27
C LEU A 59 17.95 -0.58 -14.74
N GLU A 60 18.43 0.47 -14.05
CA GLU A 60 18.64 0.40 -12.59
C GLU A 60 17.34 0.37 -11.78
N ASP A 61 16.33 1.11 -12.23
CA ASP A 61 15.05 1.26 -11.54
C ASP A 61 14.01 0.39 -12.28
N GLN A 62 13.68 -0.78 -11.73
CA GLN A 62 12.66 -1.66 -12.28
C GLN A 62 11.28 -0.98 -12.12
N VAL A 63 10.73 -0.46 -13.22
CA VAL A 63 9.40 0.17 -13.25
C VAL A 63 8.37 -0.81 -13.79
N LYS A 64 7.32 -1.06 -13.02
CA LYS A 64 6.13 -1.76 -13.50
C LYS A 64 5.00 -0.77 -13.69
N VAL A 65 4.38 -0.81 -14.87
CA VAL A 65 3.14 -0.10 -15.18
C VAL A 65 2.05 -1.18 -15.24
N GLU A 66 1.15 -1.17 -14.26
CA GLU A 66 0.06 -2.13 -14.20
C GLU A 66 -1.23 -1.49 -14.74
N HIS A 67 -1.88 -2.16 -15.70
CA HIS A 67 -3.18 -1.79 -16.22
C HIS A 67 -4.22 -2.76 -15.66
N LEU A 68 -5.10 -2.28 -14.79
CA LEU A 68 -6.31 -3.02 -14.42
C LEU A 68 -7.34 -2.84 -15.54
N SER A 69 -7.67 -3.92 -16.24
CA SER A 69 -8.60 -3.92 -17.37
C SER A 69 -10.06 -3.76 -16.94
N GLY A 70 -10.76 -2.80 -17.53
CA GLY A 70 -12.20 -2.57 -17.41
C GLY A 70 -12.49 -1.13 -16.94
N GLU A 71 -12.93 -0.27 -17.87
CA GLU A 71 -13.27 1.16 -17.66
C GLU A 71 -12.18 1.96 -16.90
N ILE A 72 -11.13 2.37 -17.62
CA ILE A 72 -9.86 2.96 -17.11
C ILE A 72 -10.09 4.02 -16.01
N PRO A 73 -9.62 3.84 -14.75
CA PRO A 73 -9.61 4.94 -13.79
C PRO A 73 -8.23 5.35 -13.25
N CYS A 74 -7.17 4.54 -13.31
CA CYS A 74 -5.88 4.86 -12.69
C CYS A 74 -4.72 4.18 -13.42
N VAL A 75 -3.62 4.89 -13.72
CA VAL A 75 -2.31 4.24 -13.98
C VAL A 75 -1.52 4.26 -12.67
N GLY A 76 -1.04 3.11 -12.21
CA GLY A 76 -0.10 3.03 -11.09
C GLY A 76 1.33 2.98 -11.60
N LEU A 77 2.22 3.77 -10.99
CA LEU A 77 3.66 3.63 -11.20
C LEU A 77 4.28 2.95 -9.99
N HIS A 78 4.84 1.75 -10.20
CA HIS A 78 5.40 0.94 -9.12
C HIS A 78 6.90 0.77 -9.34
N PHE A 79 7.67 1.25 -8.37
CA PHE A 79 9.11 1.18 -8.31
C PHE A 79 9.53 0.37 -7.08
N ASP A 80 10.29 -0.70 -7.30
CA ASP A 80 10.96 -1.37 -6.18
C ASP A 80 12.06 -0.48 -5.59
N LYS A 81 12.73 0.28 -6.46
CA LYS A 81 13.72 1.28 -6.08
C LYS A 81 13.74 2.41 -7.10
N ILE A 82 14.01 3.63 -6.63
CA ILE A 82 14.30 4.77 -7.49
C ILE A 82 15.59 5.44 -7.00
N LYS A 83 16.59 5.57 -7.88
CA LYS A 83 17.90 6.18 -7.55
C LYS A 83 18.22 7.41 -8.38
N SER A 84 17.41 7.69 -9.41
CA SER A 84 17.69 8.72 -10.40
C SER A 84 16.70 9.88 -10.30
N GLN A 85 17.20 11.09 -10.04
CA GLN A 85 16.39 12.32 -10.02
C GLN A 85 15.65 12.56 -11.35
N PRO A 86 16.28 12.39 -12.54
CA PRO A 86 15.56 12.44 -13.81
C PRO A 86 14.39 11.45 -13.90
N THR A 87 14.54 10.23 -13.36
CA THR A 87 13.47 9.23 -13.35
C THR A 87 12.29 9.70 -12.49
N LEU A 88 12.58 10.28 -11.31
CA LEU A 88 11.55 10.81 -10.42
C LEU A 88 10.78 11.98 -11.06
N ILE A 89 11.50 12.89 -11.74
CA ILE A 89 10.89 13.99 -12.49
C ILE A 89 10.04 13.45 -13.64
N ALA A 90 10.53 12.46 -14.40
CA ALA A 90 9.78 11.85 -15.49
C ALA A 90 8.49 11.19 -14.99
N ALA A 91 8.54 10.48 -13.86
CA ALA A 91 7.37 9.87 -13.23
C ALA A 91 6.31 10.92 -12.90
N SER A 92 6.70 12.07 -12.36
CA SER A 92 5.78 13.18 -12.06
C SER A 92 5.09 13.78 -13.28
N ARG A 93 5.64 13.59 -14.48
CA ARG A 93 5.03 14.08 -15.73
C ARG A 93 3.97 13.14 -16.30
N VAL A 94 3.84 11.93 -15.75
CA VAL A 94 2.80 10.96 -16.15
C VAL A 94 1.51 11.31 -15.43
N THR A 95 0.83 12.37 -15.87
CA THR A 95 -0.33 12.95 -15.16
C THR A 95 -1.56 12.03 -15.08
N GLN A 96 -1.60 10.97 -15.90
CA GLN A 96 -2.63 9.92 -15.83
C GLN A 96 -2.36 8.92 -14.70
N ALA A 97 -1.16 8.94 -14.12
CA ALA A 97 -0.81 8.06 -13.04
C ALA A 97 -1.20 8.67 -11.70
N THR A 98 -2.33 8.22 -11.13
CA THR A 98 -2.84 8.75 -9.86
C THR A 98 -2.25 8.02 -8.64
N GLU A 99 -1.59 6.89 -8.87
CA GLU A 99 -0.92 6.09 -7.86
C GLU A 99 0.59 6.05 -8.12
N LEU A 100 1.36 6.28 -7.05
CA LEU A 100 2.81 6.12 -7.05
C LEU A 100 3.25 5.26 -5.85
N VAL A 101 3.91 4.15 -6.16
CA VAL A 101 4.50 3.24 -5.18
C VAL A 101 6.00 3.20 -5.35
N ILE A 102 6.73 3.56 -4.30
CA ILE A 102 8.19 3.47 -4.23
C ILE A 102 8.55 2.68 -2.97
N ARG A 103 9.03 1.44 -3.10
CA ARG A 103 9.33 0.59 -1.93
C ARG A 103 10.59 1.00 -1.16
N ASP A 104 11.61 1.47 -1.86
CA ASP A 104 12.84 2.02 -1.26
C ASP A 104 13.28 3.24 -2.07
N ILE A 105 12.98 4.43 -1.56
CA ILE A 105 13.47 5.68 -2.14
C ILE A 105 14.90 5.95 -1.69
N ASP A 106 15.78 6.32 -2.63
CA ASP A 106 17.13 6.75 -2.28
C ASP A 106 17.08 8.07 -1.49
N SER A 107 17.84 8.17 -0.40
CA SER A 107 17.81 9.32 0.52
C SER A 107 18.32 10.62 -0.10
N SER A 108 19.02 10.54 -1.23
CA SER A 108 19.52 11.71 -1.97
C SER A 108 18.46 12.39 -2.85
N LEU A 109 17.35 11.71 -3.14
CA LEU A 109 16.31 12.20 -4.04
C LEU A 109 15.36 13.18 -3.35
N SER A 110 14.91 14.17 -4.12
CA SER A 110 13.99 15.23 -3.67
C SER A 110 12.86 15.40 -4.67
N VAL A 111 11.69 15.84 -4.21
CA VAL A 111 10.56 16.18 -5.09
C VAL A 111 10.72 17.52 -5.81
N SER A 112 11.86 18.22 -5.62
CA SER A 112 12.14 19.47 -6.33
C SER A 112 12.06 19.29 -7.86
N GLY A 113 11.27 20.14 -8.52
CA GLY A 113 11.02 20.06 -9.96
C GLY A 113 10.04 18.97 -10.40
N CYS A 114 9.41 18.27 -9.46
CA CYS A 114 8.33 17.32 -9.73
C CYS A 114 6.97 17.97 -9.53
N ASP A 115 5.96 17.53 -10.29
CA ASP A 115 4.55 17.88 -10.06
C ASP A 115 3.75 16.62 -9.72
N PHE A 116 3.47 16.42 -8.43
CA PHE A 116 2.66 15.31 -7.93
C PHE A 116 1.27 15.75 -7.47
N SER A 117 0.80 16.92 -7.94
CA SER A 117 -0.50 17.47 -7.53
C SER A 117 -1.70 16.63 -7.96
N HIS A 118 -1.50 15.74 -8.95
CA HIS A 118 -2.50 14.81 -9.49
C HIS A 118 -2.59 13.49 -8.72
N LEU A 119 -1.61 13.16 -7.86
CA LEU A 119 -1.62 11.90 -7.11
C LEU A 119 -2.78 11.87 -6.11
N THR A 120 -3.45 10.72 -6.08
CA THR A 120 -4.44 10.36 -5.06
C THR A 120 -3.90 9.28 -4.11
N ASP A 121 -2.91 8.50 -4.55
CA ASP A 121 -2.41 7.35 -3.81
C ASP A 121 -0.89 7.39 -3.81
N LEU A 122 -0.29 7.40 -2.62
CA LEU A 122 1.16 7.50 -2.45
C LEU A 122 1.67 6.49 -1.44
N HIS A 123 2.59 5.64 -1.88
CA HIS A 123 3.28 4.68 -1.04
C HIS A 123 4.78 4.97 -1.09
N LEU A 124 5.35 5.39 0.04
CA LEU A 124 6.77 5.69 0.18
C LEU A 124 7.39 4.80 1.24
N GLY A 125 8.30 3.93 0.82
CA GLY A 125 9.12 3.12 1.70
C GLY A 125 10.57 3.59 1.73
N GLY A 126 11.17 3.49 2.91
CA GLY A 126 12.58 3.83 3.11
C GLY A 126 12.89 5.32 3.10
N ALA A 127 11.86 6.18 3.08
CA ALA A 127 11.99 7.64 3.06
C ALA A 127 12.55 8.18 4.38
N THR A 128 13.35 9.24 4.28
CA THR A 128 13.81 10.03 5.44
C THR A 128 12.72 11.02 5.89
N GLU A 129 12.80 11.53 7.12
CA GLU A 129 11.91 12.58 7.64
C GLU A 129 11.85 13.79 6.70
N LYS A 130 13.02 14.25 6.22
CA LYS A 130 13.12 15.36 5.27
C LYS A 130 12.33 15.07 3.99
N GLN A 131 12.48 13.87 3.42
CA GLN A 131 11.75 13.49 2.23
C GLN A 131 10.24 13.46 2.50
N ILE A 132 9.80 12.87 3.60
CA ILE A 132 8.38 12.82 3.94
C ILE A 132 7.79 14.22 4.04
N THR A 133 8.46 15.14 4.72
CA THR A 133 8.07 16.55 4.75
C THR A 133 7.94 17.13 3.33
N GLU A 134 8.95 16.94 2.47
CA GLU A 134 8.90 17.42 1.08
C GLU A 134 7.75 16.81 0.28
N TRP A 135 7.50 15.51 0.42
CA TRP A 135 6.44 14.79 -0.29
C TRP A 135 5.04 15.19 0.20
N LEU A 136 4.85 15.36 1.50
CA LEU A 136 3.57 15.83 2.05
C LEU A 136 3.27 17.28 1.65
N ASP A 137 4.30 18.11 1.43
CA ASP A 137 4.13 19.48 0.95
C ASP A 137 3.89 19.56 -0.57
N ALA A 138 4.44 18.62 -1.33
CA ALA A 138 4.29 18.54 -2.78
C ALA A 138 2.97 17.88 -3.24
N THR A 139 2.26 17.22 -2.32
CA THR A 139 0.99 16.54 -2.60
C THR A 139 -0.16 17.24 -1.89
N GLY A 140 -1.37 17.23 -2.48
CA GLY A 140 -2.48 18.04 -1.95
C GLY A 140 -3.85 17.39 -1.96
N ARG A 141 -3.99 16.19 -2.54
CA ARG A 141 -5.28 15.52 -2.75
C ARG A 141 -5.25 14.03 -2.46
N LEU A 142 -4.26 13.58 -1.69
CA LEU A 142 -4.13 12.17 -1.35
C LEU A 142 -5.38 11.67 -0.63
N LYS A 143 -5.87 10.53 -1.12
CA LYS A 143 -6.89 9.68 -0.49
C LYS A 143 -6.21 8.55 0.28
N GLU A 144 -5.14 8.00 -0.29
CA GLU A 144 -4.35 6.96 0.36
C GLU A 144 -2.90 7.40 0.54
N LEU A 145 -2.39 7.19 1.76
CA LEU A 145 -1.01 7.46 2.11
C LEU A 145 -0.46 6.26 2.87
N SER A 146 0.62 5.68 2.35
CA SER A 146 1.37 4.62 3.00
C SER A 146 2.81 5.07 3.21
N LEU A 147 3.24 5.10 4.46
CA LEU A 147 4.60 5.49 4.84
C LEU A 147 5.26 4.34 5.60
N ALA A 148 6.40 3.86 5.09
CA ALA A 148 7.23 2.89 5.80
C ALA A 148 8.53 3.56 6.25
N PHE A 149 8.65 3.70 7.57
CA PHE A 149 9.75 4.41 8.20
C PHE A 149 10.94 3.50 8.47
N LYS A 150 12.13 4.09 8.48
CA LYS A 150 13.33 3.48 9.06
C LYS A 150 13.60 4.00 10.49
N ASN A 151 12.97 5.11 10.88
CA ASN A 151 13.20 5.85 12.14
C ASN A 151 11.86 6.32 12.77
N GLU A 152 11.93 7.03 13.89
CA GLU A 152 10.75 7.61 14.57
C GLU A 152 10.10 8.75 13.74
N MET A 153 8.77 8.87 13.83
CA MET A 153 8.01 9.99 13.29
C MET A 153 8.00 11.17 14.27
N SER A 154 8.08 12.39 13.76
CA SER A 154 7.92 13.60 14.58
C SER A 154 6.46 14.04 14.65
N GLN A 155 6.10 14.85 15.65
CA GLN A 155 4.77 15.49 15.71
C GLN A 155 4.48 16.40 14.51
N THR A 156 5.54 16.95 13.91
CA THR A 156 5.43 17.74 12.68
C THR A 156 4.91 16.89 11.52
N ASP A 157 5.35 15.63 11.41
CA ASP A 157 4.90 14.71 10.37
C ASP A 157 3.40 14.40 10.51
N TYR A 158 2.94 14.07 11.72
CA TYR A 158 1.52 13.84 11.98
C TYR A 158 0.66 15.08 11.69
N SER A 159 1.16 16.27 12.04
CA SER A 159 0.50 17.54 11.74
C SER A 159 0.35 17.79 10.23
N ARG A 160 1.37 17.44 9.44
CA ARG A 160 1.32 17.52 7.97
C ARG A 160 0.33 16.52 7.39
N ILE A 161 0.33 15.27 7.86
CA ILE A 161 -0.69 14.29 7.47
C ILE A 161 -2.09 14.79 7.80
N ALA A 162 -2.28 15.41 8.98
CA ALA A 162 -3.55 16.00 9.39
C ALA A 162 -4.02 17.16 8.49
N ALA A 163 -3.12 17.78 7.72
CA ALA A 163 -3.48 18.82 6.74
C ALA A 163 -4.14 18.25 5.48
N ILE A 164 -3.96 16.95 5.19
CA ILE A 164 -4.49 16.30 3.99
C ILE A 164 -5.94 15.88 4.22
N LYS A 165 -6.87 16.84 4.17
CA LYS A 165 -8.29 16.63 4.53
C LYS A 165 -9.05 15.63 3.64
N SER A 166 -8.48 15.28 2.48
CA SER A 166 -9.01 14.26 1.57
C SER A 166 -8.69 12.82 1.99
N LEU A 167 -7.77 12.63 2.93
CA LEU A 167 -7.25 11.31 3.28
C LEU A 167 -8.35 10.39 3.84
N THR A 168 -8.47 9.21 3.23
CA THR A 168 -9.40 8.14 3.60
C THR A 168 -8.69 6.94 4.18
N VAL A 169 -7.45 6.68 3.77
CA VAL A 169 -6.63 5.55 4.21
C VAL A 169 -5.25 6.03 4.61
N LEU A 170 -4.81 5.65 5.81
CA LEU A 170 -3.46 5.88 6.30
C LEU A 170 -2.82 4.53 6.68
N ARG A 171 -1.67 4.22 6.10
CA ARG A 171 -0.87 3.04 6.45
C ARG A 171 0.48 3.49 6.98
N LEU A 172 0.81 3.07 8.21
CA LEU A 172 2.10 3.34 8.83
C LEU A 172 2.80 2.02 9.08
N SER A 173 4.07 1.93 8.66
CA SER A 173 4.88 0.74 8.84
C SER A 173 6.17 1.05 9.57
N ASN A 174 6.55 0.17 10.51
CA ASN A 174 7.77 0.30 11.34
C ASN A 174 7.84 1.62 12.12
N VAL A 175 6.72 2.06 12.70
CA VAL A 175 6.64 3.27 13.52
C VAL A 175 6.42 2.88 14.98
N LYS A 176 7.02 3.64 15.90
CA LYS A 176 6.65 3.61 17.32
C LYS A 176 5.60 4.69 17.58
N LEU A 177 4.46 4.27 18.12
CA LEU A 177 3.32 5.13 18.44
C LEU A 177 3.18 5.27 19.95
N SER A 178 3.28 6.52 20.41
CA SER A 178 3.12 6.96 21.79
C SER A 178 1.86 7.81 21.96
N PRO A 179 1.37 8.01 23.19
CA PRO A 179 0.20 8.84 23.44
C PRO A 179 0.43 10.29 22.98
N GLY A 180 -0.47 10.79 22.15
CA GLY A 180 -0.44 12.13 21.55
C GLY A 180 -0.10 12.13 20.06
N ASP A 181 0.57 11.10 19.55
CA ASP A 181 1.06 11.04 18.17
C ASP A 181 -0.08 11.19 17.15
N LEU A 182 -1.22 10.52 17.39
CA LEU A 182 -2.35 10.52 16.46
C LEU A 182 -3.38 11.62 16.74
N SER A 183 -3.12 12.47 17.74
CA SER A 183 -4.11 13.43 18.27
C SER A 183 -4.58 14.50 17.28
N ASP A 184 -3.75 14.88 16.31
CA ASP A 184 -4.12 15.80 15.24
C ASP A 184 -4.89 15.11 14.11
N LEU A 185 -4.67 13.80 13.90
CA LEU A 185 -5.28 13.02 12.82
C LEU A 185 -6.79 12.81 13.03
N ARG A 186 -7.30 12.88 14.27
CA ARG A 186 -8.76 12.84 14.54
C ARG A 186 -9.55 13.97 13.85
N ARG A 187 -8.86 15.03 13.37
CA ARG A 187 -9.45 16.13 12.60
C ARG A 187 -9.60 15.80 11.11
N LEU A 188 -9.22 14.61 10.66
CA LEU A 188 -9.42 14.15 9.29
C LEU A 188 -10.86 13.63 9.13
N PRO A 189 -11.73 14.36 8.39
CA PRO A 189 -13.17 14.07 8.39
C PRO A 189 -13.53 12.82 7.59
N ARG A 190 -12.59 12.30 6.79
CA ARG A 190 -12.79 11.21 5.84
C ARG A 190 -11.93 9.99 6.13
N LEU A 191 -11.05 10.06 7.14
CA LEU A 191 -10.17 8.96 7.49
C LEU A 191 -11.01 7.82 8.08
N THR A 192 -11.12 6.75 7.31
CA THR A 192 -12.00 5.61 7.57
C THR A 192 -11.21 4.34 7.83
N HIS A 193 -9.97 4.27 7.32
CA HIS A 193 -9.10 3.10 7.41
C HIS A 193 -7.72 3.51 7.93
N ILE A 194 -7.25 2.79 8.97
CA ILE A 194 -5.88 2.90 9.47
C ILE A 194 -5.26 1.51 9.49
N SER A 195 -4.02 1.41 9.03
CA SER A 195 -3.23 0.19 9.04
C SER A 195 -1.90 0.43 9.74
N PHE A 196 -1.57 -0.45 10.69
CA PHE A 196 -0.28 -0.47 11.37
C PHE A 196 0.43 -1.78 11.07
N TYR A 197 1.58 -1.68 10.39
CA TYR A 197 2.39 -2.85 10.02
C TYR A 197 3.73 -2.83 10.75
N SER A 198 3.96 -3.85 11.59
CA SER A 198 5.21 -3.95 12.38
C SER A 198 5.47 -2.69 13.23
N CYS A 199 4.41 -2.08 13.77
CA CYS A 199 4.50 -0.94 14.67
C CYS A 199 4.58 -1.39 16.14
N GLU A 200 5.24 -0.57 16.97
CA GLU A 200 5.17 -0.65 18.43
C GLU A 200 4.14 0.37 18.90
N ILE A 201 3.04 -0.07 19.50
CA ILE A 201 1.90 0.79 19.84
C ILE A 201 1.67 0.72 21.35
N GLU A 202 1.76 1.84 22.04
CA GLU A 202 1.40 1.91 23.46
C GLU A 202 -0.12 1.83 23.66
N ASP A 203 -0.56 1.19 24.75
CA ASP A 203 -1.98 0.95 25.04
C ASP A 203 -2.85 2.22 24.96
N ALA A 204 -2.34 3.35 25.44
CA ALA A 204 -3.09 4.60 25.47
C ALA A 204 -3.36 5.19 24.08
N VAL A 205 -2.64 4.76 23.04
CA VAL A 205 -2.90 5.17 21.65
C VAL A 205 -4.24 4.63 21.15
N PHE A 206 -4.66 3.44 21.59
CA PHE A 206 -5.96 2.88 21.19
C PHE A 206 -7.14 3.74 21.67
N ALA A 207 -7.01 4.40 22.82
CA ALA A 207 -8.02 5.36 23.29
C ALA A 207 -8.14 6.58 22.36
N GLU A 208 -7.06 6.98 21.70
CA GLU A 208 -7.10 8.05 20.70
C GLU A 208 -7.86 7.63 19.45
N LEU A 209 -7.68 6.38 18.98
CA LEU A 209 -8.40 5.83 17.83
C LEU A 209 -9.92 5.86 18.04
N ALA A 210 -10.39 5.67 19.27
CA ALA A 210 -11.81 5.77 19.62
C ALA A 210 -12.42 7.17 19.35
N SER A 211 -11.57 8.21 19.30
CA SER A 211 -11.99 9.60 19.07
C SER A 211 -12.08 9.98 17.59
N PHE A 212 -11.72 9.08 16.67
CA PHE A 212 -11.77 9.37 15.23
C PHE A 212 -13.23 9.33 14.75
N PRO A 213 -13.73 10.39 14.09
CA PRO A 213 -15.15 10.54 13.80
C PRO A 213 -15.67 9.55 12.74
N ALA A 214 -14.82 9.12 11.82
CA ALA A 214 -15.20 8.29 10.67
C ALA A 214 -14.46 6.95 10.60
N LEU A 215 -13.51 6.69 11.51
CA LEU A 215 -12.71 5.47 11.49
C LEU A 215 -13.59 4.24 11.71
N ASN A 216 -13.56 3.32 10.76
CA ASN A 216 -14.37 2.11 10.77
C ASN A 216 -13.60 0.83 10.40
N SER A 217 -12.35 0.95 9.94
CA SER A 217 -11.48 -0.18 9.65
C SER A 217 -10.12 0.02 10.31
N LEU A 218 -9.66 -1.03 10.99
CA LEU A 218 -8.36 -1.07 11.64
C LEU A 218 -7.63 -2.36 11.28
N GLU A 219 -6.43 -2.22 10.74
CA GLU A 219 -5.55 -3.35 10.44
C GLU A 219 -4.33 -3.28 11.36
N LEU A 220 -4.07 -4.37 12.08
CA LEU A 220 -2.94 -4.51 12.98
C LEU A 220 -2.15 -5.75 12.57
N TYR A 221 -1.09 -5.53 11.80
CA TYR A 221 -0.27 -6.61 11.28
C TYR A 221 0.99 -6.80 12.11
N GLY A 222 1.23 -8.05 12.50
CA GLY A 222 2.49 -8.50 13.05
C GLY A 222 2.38 -9.17 14.42
N LYS A 223 3.49 -9.80 14.82
CA LYS A 223 3.58 -10.67 16.00
C LYS A 223 3.51 -9.94 17.34
N THR A 224 3.43 -8.61 17.34
CA THR A 224 3.26 -7.79 18.54
C THR A 224 1.81 -7.71 18.99
N CYS A 225 0.85 -8.03 18.11
CA CYS A 225 -0.57 -8.03 18.46
C CYS A 225 -0.95 -9.34 19.15
N ASP A 226 -1.49 -9.26 20.36
CA ASP A 226 -1.92 -10.40 21.18
C ASP A 226 -3.28 -10.15 21.85
N ASP A 227 -3.70 -11.05 22.75
CA ASP A 227 -4.96 -10.92 23.50
C ASP A 227 -5.05 -9.64 24.34
N HIS A 228 -3.91 -9.09 24.77
CA HIS A 228 -3.87 -7.82 25.49
C HIS A 228 -4.16 -6.65 24.54
N THR A 229 -3.55 -6.65 23.34
CA THR A 229 -3.90 -5.70 22.28
C THR A 229 -5.38 -5.75 21.95
N VAL A 230 -5.95 -6.95 21.76
CA VAL A 230 -7.38 -7.14 21.46
C VAL A 230 -8.27 -6.51 22.53
N ARG A 231 -7.89 -6.59 23.81
CA ARG A 231 -8.63 -5.95 24.91
C ARG A 231 -8.74 -4.44 24.73
N GLN A 232 -7.70 -3.79 24.20
CA GLN A 232 -7.69 -2.35 23.94
C GLN A 232 -8.65 -1.97 22.79
N LEU A 233 -8.97 -2.92 21.88
CA LEU A 233 -9.85 -2.67 20.73
C LEU A 233 -11.33 -2.67 21.11
N ARG A 234 -11.69 -3.26 22.26
CA ARG A 234 -13.09 -3.44 22.68
C ARG A 234 -13.88 -2.13 22.70
N ASP A 235 -13.23 -1.04 23.07
CA ASP A 235 -13.91 0.26 23.25
C ASP A 235 -14.01 1.04 21.91
N LEU A 236 -13.47 0.51 20.81
CA LEU A 236 -13.53 1.08 19.46
C LEU A 236 -14.87 0.84 18.76
N SER A 237 -15.97 1.26 19.38
CA SER A 237 -17.36 1.01 18.96
C SER A 237 -17.76 1.41 17.52
N ARG A 238 -16.92 2.17 16.80
CA ARG A 238 -17.14 2.57 15.40
C ARG A 238 -16.44 1.65 14.39
N ILE A 239 -15.56 0.76 14.85
CA ILE A 239 -14.80 -0.14 13.99
C ILE A 239 -15.68 -1.33 13.61
N HIS A 240 -15.94 -1.48 12.32
CA HIS A 240 -16.71 -2.60 11.77
C HIS A 240 -15.81 -3.64 11.10
N SER A 241 -14.56 -3.28 10.79
CA SER A 241 -13.59 -4.14 10.14
C SER A 241 -12.29 -4.19 10.94
N ILE A 242 -11.89 -5.40 11.35
CA ILE A 242 -10.63 -5.64 12.05
C ILE A 242 -9.84 -6.70 11.28
N ASP A 243 -8.59 -6.39 10.98
CA ASP A 243 -7.62 -7.36 10.47
C ASP A 243 -6.50 -7.56 11.50
N LEU A 244 -6.37 -8.78 12.01
CA LEU A 244 -5.33 -9.22 12.95
C LEU A 244 -4.44 -10.30 12.31
N THR A 245 -4.32 -10.27 10.99
CA THR A 245 -3.52 -11.23 10.23
C THR A 245 -2.11 -11.39 10.80
N SER A 246 -1.66 -12.65 10.91
CA SER A 246 -0.33 -13.01 11.42
C SER A 246 -0.02 -12.48 12.83
N SER A 247 -1.06 -12.28 13.65
CA SER A 247 -0.92 -11.89 15.06
C SER A 247 -0.72 -13.13 15.98
N ARG A 248 -0.52 -12.87 17.27
CA ARG A 248 -0.44 -13.87 18.35
C ARG A 248 -1.73 -13.95 19.17
N VAL A 249 -2.86 -13.61 18.56
CA VAL A 249 -4.17 -13.76 19.17
C VAL A 249 -4.44 -15.24 19.41
N THR A 250 -4.95 -15.56 20.59
CA THR A 250 -5.34 -16.91 21.01
C THR A 250 -6.86 -17.04 21.09
N ASP A 251 -7.35 -18.24 21.43
CA ASP A 251 -8.78 -18.46 21.70
C ASP A 251 -9.35 -17.48 22.74
N ARG A 252 -8.54 -16.98 23.68
CA ARG A 252 -9.00 -15.99 24.68
C ARG A 252 -9.24 -14.62 24.05
N GLY A 253 -8.40 -14.20 23.10
CA GLY A 253 -8.61 -12.97 22.35
C GLY A 253 -9.84 -13.07 21.46
N VAL A 254 -10.07 -14.22 20.82
CA VAL A 254 -11.29 -14.46 20.03
C VAL A 254 -12.55 -14.33 20.89
N LYS A 255 -12.53 -14.83 22.13
CA LYS A 255 -13.63 -14.60 23.09
C LYS A 255 -13.88 -13.12 23.42
N ILE A 256 -12.84 -12.28 23.42
CA ILE A 256 -13.01 -10.84 23.61
C ILE A 256 -13.58 -10.21 22.33
N LEU A 257 -13.10 -10.62 21.15
CA LEU A 257 -13.61 -10.17 19.86
C LEU A 257 -15.09 -10.51 19.68
N SER A 258 -15.56 -11.66 20.21
CA SER A 258 -16.98 -12.04 20.10
C SER A 258 -17.92 -11.14 20.91
N GLU A 259 -17.41 -10.40 21.90
CA GLU A 259 -18.17 -9.38 22.63
C GLU A 259 -18.36 -8.09 21.80
N MET A 260 -17.56 -7.89 20.73
CA MET A 260 -17.64 -6.74 19.84
C MET A 260 -18.76 -6.92 18.80
N THR A 261 -20.00 -6.87 19.27
CA THR A 261 -21.24 -7.10 18.49
C THR A 261 -21.51 -6.16 17.31
N HIS A 262 -20.63 -5.18 17.08
CA HIS A 262 -20.69 -4.23 15.97
C HIS A 262 -19.74 -4.61 14.81
N LEU A 263 -18.88 -5.61 14.98
CA LEU A 263 -17.98 -6.10 13.94
C LEU A 263 -18.73 -6.81 12.82
N LYS A 264 -18.33 -6.50 11.59
CA LYS A 264 -18.85 -7.05 10.34
C LYS A 264 -17.79 -7.82 9.56
N HIS A 265 -16.53 -7.38 9.63
CA HIS A 265 -15.41 -8.03 8.96
C HIS A 265 -14.32 -8.34 9.98
N LEU A 266 -13.89 -9.61 10.02
CA LEU A 266 -12.80 -10.05 10.90
C LEU A 266 -11.85 -10.95 10.12
N SER A 267 -10.58 -10.56 10.05
CA SER A 267 -9.50 -11.44 9.59
C SER A 267 -8.63 -11.88 10.76
N LEU A 268 -8.49 -13.20 10.89
CA LEU A 268 -7.56 -13.92 11.75
C LEU A 268 -6.64 -14.82 10.89
N TYR A 269 -6.41 -14.43 9.64
CA TYR A 269 -5.54 -15.17 8.72
C TYR A 269 -4.15 -15.38 9.33
N ASP A 270 -3.60 -16.59 9.21
CA ASP A 270 -2.27 -16.93 9.73
C ASP A 270 -2.09 -16.71 11.25
N CYS A 271 -3.18 -16.68 12.02
CA CYS A 271 -3.11 -16.70 13.48
C CYS A 271 -2.88 -18.14 13.95
N GLN A 272 -1.64 -18.50 14.27
CA GLN A 272 -1.27 -19.89 14.59
C GLN A 272 -1.73 -20.35 15.98
N GLU A 273 -2.12 -19.42 16.85
CA GLU A 273 -2.47 -19.70 18.26
C GLU A 273 -3.99 -19.83 18.51
N ILE A 274 -4.82 -19.56 17.50
CA ILE A 274 -6.27 -19.87 17.55
C ILE A 274 -6.51 -21.33 17.17
N THR A 275 -7.39 -22.00 17.89
CA THR A 275 -7.73 -23.41 17.73
C THR A 275 -9.24 -23.59 17.59
N SER A 276 -9.70 -24.82 17.33
CA SER A 276 -11.13 -25.15 17.25
C SER A 276 -11.92 -24.85 18.53
N ARG A 277 -11.25 -24.56 19.66
CA ARG A 277 -11.92 -24.20 20.91
C ARG A 277 -12.62 -22.84 20.86
N CYS A 278 -12.20 -21.92 20.00
CA CYS A 278 -12.84 -20.60 19.86
C CYS A 278 -14.03 -20.59 18.88
N VAL A 279 -14.31 -21.70 18.19
CA VAL A 279 -15.43 -21.81 17.25
C VAL A 279 -16.79 -21.47 17.87
N PRO A 280 -17.12 -21.89 19.10
CA PRO A 280 -18.36 -21.47 19.76
C PRO A 280 -18.43 -19.94 19.94
N ASP A 281 -17.31 -19.29 20.32
CA ASP A 281 -17.26 -17.83 20.48
C ASP A 281 -17.46 -17.12 19.14
N LEU A 282 -16.82 -17.60 18.06
CA LEU A 282 -17.01 -17.08 16.70
C LEU A 282 -18.46 -17.24 16.22
N SER A 283 -19.13 -18.33 16.60
CA SER A 283 -20.53 -18.61 16.22
C SER A 283 -21.53 -17.65 16.88
N GLU A 284 -21.15 -16.97 17.98
CA GLU A 284 -22.00 -15.94 18.60
C GLU A 284 -21.88 -14.57 17.92
N MET A 285 -20.93 -14.38 16.98
CA MET A 285 -20.74 -13.14 16.22
C MET A 285 -21.78 -12.98 15.10
N ARG A 286 -23.05 -12.84 15.46
CA ARG A 286 -24.20 -12.87 14.53
C ARG A 286 -24.29 -11.73 13.52
N PHE A 287 -23.49 -10.68 13.69
CA PHE A 287 -23.44 -9.52 12.79
C PHE A 287 -22.23 -9.54 11.84
N LEU A 288 -21.42 -10.61 11.90
CA LEU A 288 -20.28 -10.78 11.03
C LEU A 288 -20.75 -11.13 9.62
N ASP A 289 -20.40 -10.31 8.65
CA ASP A 289 -20.65 -10.50 7.22
C ASP A 289 -19.50 -11.29 6.56
N TRP A 290 -18.28 -11.21 7.12
CA TRP A 290 -17.10 -11.89 6.59
C TRP A 290 -16.10 -12.27 7.69
N LEU A 291 -15.65 -13.53 7.66
CA LEU A 291 -14.62 -14.08 8.55
C LEU A 291 -13.52 -14.74 7.71
N ASN A 292 -12.25 -14.47 8.05
CA ASN A 292 -11.13 -15.23 7.52
C ASN A 292 -10.34 -15.88 8.65
N VAL A 293 -10.31 -17.21 8.69
CA VAL A 293 -9.51 -18.01 9.64
C VAL A 293 -8.51 -18.92 8.91
N LEU A 294 -8.25 -18.67 7.62
CA LEU A 294 -7.34 -19.49 6.83
C LEU A 294 -5.91 -19.42 7.37
N LYS A 295 -5.15 -20.49 7.14
CA LYS A 295 -3.80 -20.66 7.64
C LYS A 295 -3.70 -20.64 9.18
N SER A 296 -4.80 -20.82 9.91
CA SER A 296 -4.81 -21.03 11.36
C SER A 296 -4.76 -22.52 11.73
N ALA A 297 -4.75 -22.84 13.04
CA ALA A 297 -4.88 -24.23 13.46
C ALA A 297 -6.33 -24.76 13.33
N ILE A 298 -7.33 -23.88 13.12
CA ILE A 298 -8.72 -24.27 12.88
C ILE A 298 -8.86 -25.03 11.55
N GLU A 299 -8.19 -24.57 10.49
CA GLU A 299 -8.21 -25.21 9.16
C GLU A 299 -7.67 -26.66 9.18
N LYS A 300 -6.74 -26.93 10.11
CA LYS A 300 -6.11 -28.24 10.27
C LYS A 300 -6.95 -29.23 11.10
N ASP A 301 -8.08 -28.79 11.67
CA ASP A 301 -8.95 -29.65 12.47
C ASP A 301 -9.86 -30.51 11.58
N GLU A 302 -9.50 -31.79 11.43
CA GLU A 302 -10.24 -32.76 10.63
C GLU A 302 -11.70 -32.94 11.09
N THR A 303 -11.99 -32.73 12.38
CA THR A 303 -13.35 -32.92 12.93
C THR A 303 -14.30 -31.79 12.53
N LEU A 304 -13.79 -30.56 12.46
CA LEU A 304 -14.55 -29.41 11.95
C LEU A 304 -14.77 -29.49 10.44
N ASN A 305 -13.77 -29.97 9.69
CA ASN A 305 -13.89 -30.14 8.24
C ASN A 305 -14.95 -31.18 7.85
N GLN A 306 -15.22 -32.17 8.71
CA GLN A 306 -16.24 -33.19 8.47
C GLN A 306 -17.65 -32.75 8.86
N ASN A 307 -17.79 -31.80 9.79
CA ASN A 307 -19.10 -31.33 10.27
C ASN A 307 -19.03 -29.86 10.73
N PRO A 308 -18.89 -28.90 9.79
CA PRO A 308 -18.76 -27.49 10.15
C PRO A 308 -20.07 -26.97 10.76
N PRO A 309 -20.04 -26.15 11.83
CA PRO A 309 -21.20 -25.39 12.27
C PRO A 309 -21.78 -24.60 11.10
N THR A 310 -23.11 -24.50 11.00
CA THR A 310 -23.80 -24.03 9.79
C THR A 310 -23.35 -22.65 9.30
N GLN A 311 -22.88 -21.77 10.18
CA GLN A 311 -22.27 -20.47 9.84
C GLN A 311 -20.81 -20.54 9.38
N LEU A 312 -20.01 -21.49 9.89
CA LEU A 312 -18.59 -21.62 9.53
C LEU A 312 -18.37 -22.24 8.16
N ALA A 313 -19.32 -23.07 7.69
CA ALA A 313 -19.27 -23.66 6.35
C ALA A 313 -19.28 -22.61 5.22
N GLU A 314 -19.90 -21.44 5.46
CA GLU A 314 -19.95 -20.32 4.51
C GLU A 314 -18.69 -19.45 4.54
N TRP A 315 -17.83 -19.58 5.56
CA TRP A 315 -16.66 -18.73 5.78
C TRP A 315 -15.30 -19.43 5.54
N ILE A 316 -15.29 -20.77 5.45
CA ILE A 316 -14.06 -21.58 5.24
C ILE A 316 -13.80 -21.89 3.74
N MET A 317 -14.71 -21.53 2.83
CA MET A 317 -14.60 -21.71 1.37
C MET A 317 -14.14 -20.43 0.67
#